data_AF-A0A838QRT1-F1
#
_entry.id   AF-A0A838QRT1-F1
#
_cell.length_a   1.000
_cell.length_b   1.000
_cell.length_c   1.000
_cell.angle_alpha   90.00
_cell.angle_beta   90.00
_cell.angle_gamma   90.00
#
_symmetry.space_group_name_H-M   'P 1'
#
loop_
_entity.id
_entity.type
_entity.pdbx_description
1 polymer ?
#
loop_
_entity_poly.entity_id
_entity_poly.type
_entity_poly.pdbx_seq_one_letter_code
_entity_poly.pdbx_strand_id
1 'polypeptide(L)'
;MPSPRPIIVGTGIAGLWTAWRLASEGLSVVLVTKESLADSASSWAQGGIAVALGPGDSPSQHAADTMAASDGMADPEAVRILTS
;
A
#
# COMPACT_ATOMS: atom_id res chain seq x y z
N MET A 1 -9.63 31.12 6.15
CA MET A 1 -8.52 30.40 5.48
C MET A 1 -9.04 29.01 5.12
N PRO A 2 -8.69 28.44 3.95
CA PRO A 2 -9.02 27.04 3.68
C PRO A 2 -8.44 26.16 4.80
N SER A 3 -9.15 25.10 5.17
CA SER A 3 -8.63 24.10 6.10
C SER A 3 -7.32 23.51 5.56
N PRO A 4 -6.35 23.16 6.43
CA PRO A 4 -5.13 22.52 5.98
C PRO A 4 -5.48 21.20 5.28
N ARG A 5 -4.94 21.02 4.08
CA ARG A 5 -5.15 19.83 3.26
C ARG A 5 -3.90 18.96 3.28
N PRO A 6 -4.01 17.65 3.54
CA PRO A 6 -2.91 16.73 3.37
C PRO A 6 -2.37 16.79 1.94
N ILE A 7 -1.05 16.81 1.81
CA ILE A 7 -0.35 16.70 0.52
C ILE A 7 0.20 15.28 0.41
N ILE A 8 -0.18 14.59 -0.65
CA ILE A 8 0.31 13.24 -0.97
C ILE A 8 1.19 13.36 -2.21
N VAL A 9 2.47 13.01 -2.06
CA VAL A 9 3.45 13.05 -3.14
C VAL A 9 3.60 11.63 -3.69
N GLY A 10 3.10 11.43 -4.92
CA GLY A 10 3.07 10.16 -5.62
C GLY A 10 1.64 9.66 -5.85
N THR A 11 1.34 9.27 -7.09
CA THR A 11 0.01 8.76 -7.51
C THR A 11 0.03 7.28 -7.90
N GLY A 12 0.97 6.51 -7.32
CA GLY A 12 0.89 5.05 -7.32
C GLY A 12 -0.20 4.54 -6.38
N ILE A 13 -0.36 3.21 -6.30
CA ILE A 13 -1.44 2.58 -5.52
C ILE A 13 -1.48 3.03 -4.05
N ALA A 14 -0.32 3.20 -3.41
CA ALA A 14 -0.24 3.68 -2.02
C ALA A 14 -0.81 5.09 -1.87
N GLY A 15 -0.38 6.04 -2.71
CA GLY A 15 -0.85 7.42 -2.64
C GLY A 15 -2.33 7.56 -2.96
N LEU A 16 -2.82 6.84 -3.98
CA LEU A 16 -4.23 6.85 -4.36
C LEU A 16 -5.12 6.18 -3.30
N TRP A 17 -4.66 5.09 -2.68
CA TRP A 17 -5.37 4.45 -1.58
C TRP A 17 -5.49 5.39 -0.37
N THR A 18 -4.40 6.06 0.01
CA THR A 18 -4.42 7.07 1.07
C THR A 18 -5.36 8.23 0.74
N ALA A 19 -5.29 8.75 -0.49
CA ALA A 19 -6.17 9.83 -0.94
C ALA A 19 -7.64 9.43 -0.88
N TRP A 20 -7.98 8.23 -1.35
CA TRP A 20 -9.33 7.70 -1.30
C TRP A 20 -9.82 7.52 0.13
N ARG A 21 -8.99 6.96 1.03
CA ARG A 21 -9.34 6.81 2.45
C ARG A 21 -9.61 8.15 3.14
N LEU A 22 -8.78 9.17 2.89
CA LEU A 22 -9.00 10.50 3.47
C LEU A 22 -10.26 11.17 2.87
N ALA A 23 -10.49 11.01 1.57
CA ALA A 23 -11.69 11.51 0.92
C ALA A 23 -12.96 10.85 1.45
N SER A 24 -12.93 9.54 1.76
CA SER A 24 -14.06 8.84 2.39
C SER A 24 -14.38 9.35 3.80
N GLU A 25 -13.43 9.97 4.48
CA GLU A 25 -13.61 10.66 5.77
C GLU A 25 -13.98 12.16 5.58
N GLY A 26 -14.28 12.60 4.35
CA GLY A 26 -14.69 13.97 4.05
C GLY A 26 -13.53 14.98 3.94
N LEU A 27 -12.29 14.53 3.93
CA LEU A 27 -11.12 15.40 3.81
C LEU A 27 -10.76 15.68 2.36
N SER A 28 -10.51 16.96 2.04
CA SER A 28 -9.91 17.35 0.77
C SER A 28 -8.39 17.15 0.81
N VAL A 29 -7.83 16.52 -0.22
CA VAL A 29 -6.39 16.26 -0.34
C VAL A 29 -5.79 16.94 -1.58
N VAL A 30 -4.47 17.14 -1.58
CA VAL A 30 -3.70 17.55 -2.75
C VAL A 30 -2.85 16.37 -3.19
N LEU A 31 -3.04 15.90 -4.43
CA LEU A 31 -2.17 14.92 -5.06
C LEU A 31 -1.10 15.64 -5.88
N VAL A 32 0.16 15.24 -5.70
CA VAL A 32 1.28 15.70 -6.51
C VAL A 32 1.89 14.50 -7.20
N THR A 33 2.05 14.55 -8.52
CA THR A 33 2.74 13.52 -9.30
C THR A 33 3.73 14.15 -10.25
N LYS A 34 4.74 13.37 -10.65
CA LYS A 34 5.80 13.82 -11.54
C LYS A 34 5.29 14.06 -12.97
N GLU A 35 4.30 13.27 -13.40
CA GLU A 35 3.80 13.24 -14.78
C GLU A 35 2.27 13.11 -14.79
N SER A 36 1.69 12.21 -15.59
CA SER A 36 0.27 11.93 -15.58
C SER A 36 -0.14 11.12 -14.35
N LEU A 37 -1.40 11.23 -13.92
CA LEU A 37 -1.92 10.45 -12.78
C LEU A 37 -1.76 8.94 -12.97
N ALA A 38 -1.90 8.47 -14.21
CA ALA A 38 -1.81 7.06 -14.56
C ALA A 38 -0.36 6.56 -14.74
N ASP A 39 0.63 7.47 -14.79
CA ASP A 39 2.03 7.10 -14.95
C ASP A 39 2.67 6.78 -13.59
N SER A 40 2.60 5.50 -13.21
CA SER A 40 3.19 4.99 -11.97
C SER A 40 3.63 3.54 -12.14
N ALA A 41 4.60 3.08 -11.35
CA ALA A 41 5.02 1.67 -11.34
C ALA A 41 3.85 0.71 -11.03
N SER A 42 2.85 1.16 -10.26
CA SER A 42 1.65 0.37 -9.99
C SER A 42 0.86 0.03 -11.25
N SER A 43 0.81 0.93 -12.23
CA SER A 43 0.11 0.72 -13.51
C SER A 43 0.79 -0.32 -14.40
N TRP A 44 2.08 -0.60 -14.16
CA TRP A 44 2.90 -1.54 -14.93
C TRP A 44 3.10 -2.88 -14.21
N ALA A 45 2.51 -3.09 -13.03
CA ALA A 45 2.66 -4.33 -12.28
C ALA A 45 2.00 -5.53 -13.01
N GLN A 46 2.68 -6.68 -13.03
CA GLN A 46 2.26 -7.84 -13.83
C GLN A 46 1.93 -9.08 -12.99
N GLY A 47 2.70 -9.34 -11.92
CA GLY A 47 2.63 -10.62 -11.18
C GLY A 47 1.34 -10.81 -10.39
N GLY A 48 0.87 -9.76 -9.71
CA GLY A 48 -0.31 -9.81 -8.84
C GLY A 48 -0.03 -9.31 -7.42
N ILE A 49 -1.00 -9.54 -6.54
CA ILE A 49 -0.93 -9.22 -5.11
C ILE A 49 -0.90 -10.54 -4.34
N ALA A 50 0.17 -10.81 -3.60
CA ALA A 50 0.23 -11.96 -2.71
C ALA A 50 -0.75 -11.77 -1.55
N VAL A 51 -1.59 -12.77 -1.28
CA VAL A 51 -2.57 -12.74 -0.20
C VAL A 51 -2.95 -14.16 0.20
N ALA A 52 -3.09 -14.41 1.50
CA ALA A 52 -3.43 -15.73 2.03
C ALA A 52 -4.95 -16.02 1.92
N LEU A 53 -5.43 -16.29 0.71
CA LEU A 53 -6.85 -16.59 0.43
C LEU A 53 -7.12 -18.05 0.05
N GLY A 54 -6.07 -18.83 -0.23
CA GLY A 54 -6.20 -20.19 -0.74
C GLY A 54 -6.67 -21.19 0.32
N PRO A 55 -7.35 -22.29 -0.07
CA PRO A 55 -7.60 -23.40 0.84
C PRO A 55 -6.29 -23.95 1.41
N GLY A 56 -6.18 -23.96 2.74
CA GLY A 56 -4.97 -24.42 3.43
C GLY A 56 -3.85 -23.39 3.52
N ASP A 57 -4.10 -22.14 3.09
CA ASP A 57 -3.23 -21.00 3.31
C ASP A 57 -3.60 -20.27 4.62
N SER A 58 -2.68 -19.49 5.18
CA SER A 58 -2.93 -18.70 6.37
C SER A 58 -2.02 -17.47 6.47
N PRO A 59 -2.49 -16.41 7.15
CA PRO A 59 -1.66 -15.25 7.49
C PRO A 59 -0.32 -15.56 8.13
N SER A 60 -0.26 -16.60 8.98
CA SER A 60 0.97 -17.00 9.67
C SER A 60 1.97 -17.67 8.73
N GLN A 61 1.51 -18.47 7.77
CA GLN A 61 2.37 -19.04 6.73
C GLN A 61 2.96 -17.93 5.86
N HIS A 62 2.13 -17.00 5.38
CA HIS A 62 2.59 -15.85 4.59
C HIS A 62 3.58 -14.97 5.39
N ALA A 63 3.33 -14.73 6.68
CA ALA A 63 4.26 -14.01 7.56
C ALA A 63 5.62 -14.71 7.64
N ALA A 64 5.62 -16.04 7.83
CA ALA A 64 6.85 -16.83 7.92
C ALA A 64 7.66 -16.76 6.62
N ASP A 65 7.00 -16.87 5.46
CA ASP A 65 7.64 -16.76 4.15
C ASP A 65 8.25 -15.37 3.93
N THR A 66 7.52 -14.32 4.32
CA THR A 66 8.01 -12.93 4.22
C THR A 66 9.24 -12.71 5.10
N MET A 67 9.22 -13.20 6.35
CA MET A 67 10.36 -13.10 7.25
C MET A 67 11.57 -13.87 6.73
N ALA A 68 11.37 -15.09 6.23
CA ALA A 68 12.45 -15.92 5.66
C ALA A 68 13.08 -15.26 4.43
N ALA A 69 12.29 -14.61 3.57
CA ALA A 69 12.78 -13.90 2.39
C ALA A 69 13.48 -12.56 2.72
N SER A 70 13.28 -12.02 3.93
CA SER A 70 13.77 -10.69 4.29
C SER A 70 15.24 -10.60 4.68
N ASP A 71 15.94 -11.74 4.81
CA ASP A 71 17.32 -11.82 5.31
C ASP A 71 17.53 -11.12 6.67
N GLY A 72 16.51 -11.19 7.53
CA GLY A 72 16.54 -10.58 8.87
C GLY A 72 16.39 -9.06 8.89
N MET A 73 16.08 -8.43 7.76
CA MET A 73 15.92 -6.96 7.66
C MET A 73 14.48 -6.47 7.80
N ALA A 74 13.48 -7.36 7.76
CA ALA A 74 12.09 -6.96 7.91
C ALA A 74 11.75 -6.62 9.37
N ASP A 75 10.87 -5.62 9.54
CA ASP A 75 10.21 -5.35 10.82
C ASP A 75 9.11 -6.40 11.05
N PRO A 76 9.22 -7.23 12.11
CA PRO A 76 8.24 -8.28 12.39
C PRO A 76 6.81 -7.75 12.58
N GLU A 77 6.65 -6.54 13.11
CA GLU A 77 5.32 -5.98 13.34
C GLU A 77 4.68 -5.53 12.02
N ALA A 78 5.46 -4.93 11.13
CA ALA A 78 4.99 -4.58 9.79
C ALA A 78 4.59 -5.82 9.00
N VAL A 79 5.38 -6.89 9.05
CA VAL A 79 5.04 -8.18 8.41
C VAL A 79 3.73 -8.73 8.96
N ARG A 80 3.58 -8.75 10.29
CA ARG A 80 2.36 -9.22 10.93
C ARG A 80 1.12 -8.43 10.50
N ILE A 81 1.23 -7.10 10.39
CA ILE A 81 0.12 -6.23 9.94
C ILE A 81 -0.21 -6.47 8.47
N LEU A 82 0.80 -6.70 7.62
CA LEU A 82 0.61 -6.81 6.17
C LEU A 82 0.09 -8.17 5.72
N THR A 83 0.31 -9.23 6.50
CA THR A 83 -0.14 -10.60 6.14
C THR A 83 -1.42 -11.04 6.84
N SER A 84 -1.95 -10.26 7.80
CA SER A 84 -3.14 -10.57 8.61
C SER A 84 -4.48 -10.21 7.98
#